data_AF-A0AAE4SJI7-F1
#
_entry.id   AF-A0AAE4SJI7-F1
#
_cell.length_a   1.000
_cell.length_b   1.000
_cell.length_c   1.000
_cell.angle_alpha   90.00
_cell.angle_beta   90.00
_cell.angle_gamma   90.00
#
_symmetry.space_group_name_H-M   'P 1'
#
loop_
_entity.id
_entity.type
_entity.pdbx_description
1 polymer ?
#
loop_
_entity_poly.entity_id
_entity_poly.type
_entity_poly.pdbx_seq_one_letter_code
_entity_poly.pdbx_strand_id
1 'polypeptide(L)' 'MSNPTDDEILQILREHNWCMTYVVAYWLRQKYKEINTPYVLRRLKKMESAGSVKRVKSFYKRQIRWEAV' A
#
# COMPACT_ATOMS: atom_id res chain seq x y z
N MET A 1 -8.64 -17.67 4.39
CA MET A 1 -8.72 -16.54 3.44
C MET A 1 -7.33 -16.26 2.90
N SER A 2 -7.20 -15.94 1.63
CA SER A 2 -5.90 -15.56 1.06
C SER A 2 -5.54 -14.13 1.49
N ASN A 3 -4.26 -13.85 1.70
CA ASN A 3 -3.74 -12.50 1.95
C ASN A 3 -3.15 -11.95 0.65
N PRO A 4 -3.13 -10.62 0.45
CA PRO A 4 -2.48 -10.02 -0.69
C PRO A 4 -0.99 -10.29 -0.69
N THR A 5 -0.46 -10.54 -1.88
CA THR A 5 0.96 -10.65 -2.11
C THR A 5 1.60 -9.26 -2.20
N ASP A 6 2.93 -9.21 -2.04
CA ASP A 6 3.67 -7.96 -2.25
C ASP A 6 3.56 -7.50 -3.71
N ASP A 7 3.50 -8.44 -4.66
CA ASP A 7 3.36 -8.14 -6.10
C ASP A 7 2.02 -7.45 -6.42
N GLU A 8 0.93 -7.88 -5.81
CA GLU A 8 -0.38 -7.22 -5.98
C GLU A 8 -0.37 -5.79 -5.44
N ILE A 9 0.33 -5.57 -4.31
CA ILE A 9 0.49 -4.23 -3.74
C ILE A 9 1.36 -3.36 -4.66
N LEU A 10 2.45 -3.91 -5.20
CA LEU A 10 3.30 -3.22 -6.17
C LEU A 10 2.54 -2.88 -7.46
N GLN A 11 1.70 -3.79 -7.94
CA GLN A 11 0.87 -3.55 -9.12
C GLN A 11 -0.07 -2.36 -8.90
N ILE A 12 -0.78 -2.31 -7.78
CA ILE A 12 -1.64 -1.17 -7.40
C ILE A 12 -0.83 0.14 -7.37
N LEU A 13 0.38 0.11 -6.79
CA LEU A 13 1.22 1.30 -6.74
C LEU A 13 1.70 1.73 -8.13
N ARG A 14 2.06 0.78 -9.02
CA ARG A 14 2.49 1.08 -10.39
C ARG A 14 1.36 1.63 -11.26
N GLU A 15 0.15 1.09 -11.12
CA GLU A 15 -1.02 1.53 -11.90
C GLU A 15 -1.51 2.92 -11.47
N HIS A 16 -1.33 3.27 -10.19
CA HIS A 16 -1.83 4.53 -9.63
C HIS A 16 -0.73 5.51 -9.22
N ASN A 17 0.53 5.28 -9.64
CA ASN A 17 1.76 6.00 -9.27
C ASN A 17 2.04 6.03 -7.77
N TRP A 18 1.35 6.93 -7.06
CA TRP A 18 1.47 7.11 -5.63
C TRP A 18 0.10 7.01 -4.97
N CYS A 19 0.03 6.29 -3.86
CA CYS A 19 -1.23 6.08 -3.15
C CYS A 19 -1.07 6.27 -1.65
N MET A 20 -2.10 6.80 -1.00
CA MET A 20 -2.18 6.73 0.46
C MET A 20 -2.47 5.29 0.90
N THR A 21 -2.07 4.93 2.12
CA THR A 21 -2.33 3.60 2.69
C THR A 21 -3.80 3.16 2.59
N TYR A 22 -4.74 4.08 2.80
CA TYR A 22 -6.18 3.76 2.74
C TYR A 22 -6.66 3.50 1.31
N VAL A 23 -6.02 4.10 0.30
CA VAL A 23 -6.33 3.88 -1.12
C VAL A 23 -5.83 2.51 -1.55
N VAL A 24 -4.62 2.13 -1.13
CA VAL A 24 -4.11 0.75 -1.34
C VAL A 24 -5.06 -0.26 -0.69
N ALA A 25 -5.49 -0.01 0.54
CA ALA A 25 -6.47 -0.88 1.22
C ALA A 25 -7.85 -0.91 0.53
N TYR A 26 -8.28 0.19 -0.09
CA TYR A 26 -9.51 0.23 -0.88
C TYR A 26 -9.43 -0.68 -2.11
N TRP A 27 -8.33 -0.60 -2.87
CA TRP A 27 -8.13 -1.46 -4.05
C TRP A 27 -8.01 -2.94 -3.67
N LEU A 28 -7.24 -3.25 -2.62
CA LEU A 28 -7.13 -4.62 -2.11
C LEU A 28 -8.48 -5.20 -1.69
N ARG A 29 -9.38 -4.38 -1.12
CA ARG A 29 -10.71 -4.85 -0.69
C ARG A 29 -11.62 -5.33 -1.82
N GLN A 30 -11.33 -4.98 -3.07
CA GLN A 30 -12.06 -5.52 -4.22
C GLN A 30 -11.88 -7.04 -4.36
N LYS A 31 -10.72 -7.56 -3.91
CA LYS A 31 -10.39 -9.01 -3.91
C LYS A 31 -10.39 -9.61 -2.50
N TYR A 32 -10.03 -8.82 -1.50
CA TYR A 32 -9.82 -9.23 -0.11
C TYR A 32 -10.74 -8.45 0.83
N LYS A 33 -12.02 -8.86 0.92
CA LYS A 33 -13.08 -8.10 1.61
C LYS A 33 -12.75 -7.70 3.06
N GLU A 34 -12.01 -8.52 3.79
CA GLU A 34 -11.70 -8.28 5.21
C GLU A 34 -10.45 -7.42 5.44
N ILE A 35 -9.83 -6.89 4.38
CA ILE A 35 -8.63 -6.08 4.54
C ILE A 35 -8.89 -4.75 5.20
N ASN A 36 -8.07 -4.49 6.21
CA ASN A 36 -8.07 -3.24 6.95
C ASN A 36 -6.78 -2.43 6.70
N THR A 37 -6.91 -1.13 6.85
CA THR A 37 -5.81 -0.18 6.65
C THR A 37 -4.59 -0.45 7.54
N PRO A 38 -4.73 -0.85 8.83
CA PRO A 38 -3.59 -1.21 9.66
C PRO A 38 -2.76 -2.38 9.13
N TYR A 39 -3.40 -3.41 8.58
CA TYR A 39 -2.71 -4.54 7.94
C TYR A 39 -1.86 -4.05 6.76
N VAL A 40 -2.45 -3.28 5.86
CA VAL A 40 -1.77 -2.72 4.67
C VAL A 40 -0.61 -1.82 5.08
N LEU A 41 -0.79 -1.00 6.12
CA LEU A 41 0.28 -0.17 6.66
C LEU A 41 1.48 -1.00 7.12
N ARG A 42 1.25 -2.08 7.87
CA ARG A 42 2.33 -2.96 8.35
C ARG A 42 3.05 -3.63 7.17
N ARG A 43 2.31 -4.04 6.13
CA ARG A 43 2.88 -4.67 4.93
C ARG A 43 3.75 -3.70 4.14
N LEU A 44 3.26 -2.49 3.89
CA LEU A 44 4.00 -1.44 3.19
C LEU A 44 5.28 -1.05 3.93
N LYS A 45 5.25 -0.96 5.26
CA LYS A 45 6.47 -0.74 6.07
C LYS A 45 7.50 -1.86 5.90
N LYS A 46 7.06 -3.12 5.83
CA LYS A 46 7.95 -4.26 5.59
C LYS A 46 8.55 -4.21 4.19
N MET A 47 7.74 -3.88 3.18
CA MET A 47 8.20 -3.71 1.78
C MET A 47 9.18 -2.54 1.64
N GLU A 48 8.99 -1.47 2.43
CA GLU A 48 9.91 -0.34 2.48
C GLU A 48 11.26 -0.75 3.07
N SER A 49 11.27 -1.51 4.17
CA SER A 49 12.51 -2.08 4.71
C SER A 49 13.21 -3.03 3.72
N ALA A 50 12.47 -3.66 2.82
CA ALA A 50 13.01 -4.49 1.74
C ALA A 50 13.43 -3.69 0.49
N GLY A 51 13.16 -2.38 0.45
CA GLY A 51 13.51 -1.51 -0.68
C GLY A 51 12.55 -1.54 -1.87
N SER A 52 11.41 -2.23 -1.79
CA SER A 52 10.46 -2.35 -2.92
C SER A 52 9.50 -1.16 -3.05
N VAL A 53 9.30 -0.40 -1.96
CA VAL A 53 8.46 0.80 -1.94
C VAL A 53 9.14 1.87 -1.09
N LYS A 54 8.78 3.13 -1.31
CA LYS A 54 9.25 4.25 -0.49
C LYS A 54 8.10 5.14 -0.04
N ARG A 55 8.26 5.79 1.12
CA ARG A 55 7.36 6.86 1.54
C ARG A 55 7.64 8.13 0.74
N VAL A 56 6.58 8.77 0.28
CA VAL A 56 6.65 10.04 -0.46
C VAL A 56 6.02 11.14 0.40
N LYS A 57 6.57 12.35 0.31
CA LYS A 57 6.03 13.53 1.00
C LYS A 57 4.55 13.66 0.66
N SER A 58 3.68 13.87 1.65
CA SER A 58 2.25 14.12 1.45
C SER A 58 1.91 15.59 1.67
N PHE A 59 0.92 16.12 0.96
CA PHE A 59 0.33 17.42 1.28
C PHE A 59 -0.44 17.36 2.62
N TYR A 60 -0.93 16.18 2.99
CA TYR A 60 -1.65 15.96 4.24
C TYR A 60 -0.70 15.62 5.38
N LYS A 61 -0.77 16.37 6.49
CA LYS A 61 0.12 16.21 7.67
C LYS A 61 0.15 14.80 8.26
N ARG A 62 -0.94 14.04 8.16
CA ARG A 62 -1.10 12.73 8.82
C ARG A 62 -1.09 11.53 7.89
N GLN A 63 -1.23 11.73 6.58
CA GLN A 63 -1.38 10.62 5.63
C GLN A 63 -0.07 10.32 4.93
N ILE A 64 0.36 9.07 5.00
CA ILE A 64 1.57 8.58 4.31
C ILE A 64 1.21 8.26 2.86
N ARG A 65 2.01 8.77 1.91
CA ARG A 65 1.98 8.34 0.51
C ARG A 65 3.06 7.29 0.26
N TRP A 66 2.75 6.33 -0.59
CA TRP A 66 3.64 5.24 -0.99
C TRP A 66 3.80 5.23 -2.50
N GLU A 67 5.00 4.91 -2.96
CA GLU A 67 5.37 4.77 -4.37
C GLU A 67 6.23 3.51 -4.52
N ALA A 68 6.06 2.78 -5.61
CA ALA A 68 6.92 1.65 -5.95
C ALA A 68 8.33 2.15 -6.31
N VAL A 69 9.36 1.40 -5.91
CA VAL A 69 10.77 1.68 -6.24
C VAL A 69 11.19 0.89 -7.47
#